data_AF-A0A7C6Y9P1-F1
#
_entry.id   AF-A0A7C6Y9P1-F1
#
_cell.length_a   1.000
_cell.length_b   1.000
_cell.length_c   1.000
_cell.angle_alpha   90.00
_cell.angle_beta   90.00
_cell.angle_gamma   90.00
#
_symmetry.space_group_name_H-M   'P 1'
#
loop_
_entity.id
_entity.type
_entity.pdbx_description
1 polymer ?
#
loop_
_entity_poly.entity_id
_entity_poly.type
_entity_poly.pdbx_seq_one_letter_code
_entity_poly.pdbx_strand_id
1 'polypeptide(L)'
;AARGPGNLGRTLGIVLADGGTDVLDPVSPVTFRPDPPPAPEVRTGPRVGVSVEADRPWRFWLAGAREVSAYRRSPRAPRVTHPRPVVDAPADGGQWRP
;
A
#
# COMPACT_ATOMS: atom_id res chain seq x y z
N ALA A 1 -3.47 12.44 -10.42
CA ALA A 1 -2.59 11.49 -11.14
C ALA A 1 -1.92 10.56 -10.13
N ALA A 2 -1.42 9.39 -10.54
CA ALA A 2 -0.84 8.34 -9.66
C ALA A 2 -1.74 7.70 -8.57
N ARG A 3 -3.07 7.95 -8.53
CA ARG A 3 -3.98 7.29 -7.56
C ARG A 3 -4.19 5.82 -7.93
N GLY A 4 -3.43 4.93 -7.29
CA GLY A 4 -3.52 3.48 -7.45
C GLY A 4 -2.31 2.88 -8.19
N PRO A 5 -2.05 1.57 -8.05
CA PRO A 5 -0.78 0.96 -8.45
C PRO A 5 -0.51 1.08 -9.96
N GLY A 6 -1.49 0.77 -10.82
CA GLY A 6 -1.32 0.91 -12.26
C GLY A 6 -1.20 2.36 -12.74
N ASN A 7 -1.86 3.30 -12.03
CA ASN A 7 -1.74 4.72 -12.34
C ASN A 7 -0.38 5.28 -11.94
N LEU A 8 0.18 4.83 -10.82
CA LEU A 8 1.54 5.17 -10.39
C LEU A 8 2.55 4.71 -11.45
N GLY A 9 2.50 3.43 -11.83
CA GLY A 9 3.40 2.87 -12.85
C GLY A 9 3.34 3.65 -14.16
N ARG A 10 2.12 3.89 -14.67
CA ARG A 10 1.91 4.72 -15.87
C ARG A 10 2.48 6.14 -15.73
N THR A 11 2.23 6.80 -14.59
CA THR A 11 2.71 8.18 -14.37
C THR A 11 4.24 8.27 -14.34
N LEU A 12 4.90 7.23 -13.83
CA LEU A 12 6.37 7.17 -13.75
C LEU A 12 7.04 6.54 -14.98
N GLY A 13 6.26 6.04 -15.94
CA GLY A 13 6.79 5.30 -17.09
C GLY A 13 7.32 3.90 -16.76
N ILE A 14 6.95 3.35 -15.61
CA ILE A 14 7.35 2.00 -15.18
C ILE A 14 6.49 0.97 -15.92
N VAL A 15 7.17 0.05 -16.59
CA VAL A 15 6.59 -1.02 -17.42
C VAL A 15 6.95 -2.40 -16.86
N LEU A 16 6.32 -3.45 -17.40
CA LEU A 16 6.58 -4.82 -16.95
C LEU A 16 8.04 -5.26 -17.18
N ALA A 17 8.73 -4.69 -18.17
CA ALA A 17 10.13 -4.98 -18.45
C ALA A 17 11.09 -4.49 -17.34
N ASP A 18 10.64 -3.56 -16.47
CA ASP A 18 11.40 -3.10 -15.31
C ASP A 18 11.30 -4.08 -14.12
N GLY A 19 10.64 -5.22 -14.31
CA GLY A 19 10.53 -6.27 -13.29
C GLY A 19 11.90 -6.83 -12.91
N GLY A 20 12.23 -6.79 -11.62
CA GLY A 20 13.51 -7.29 -11.09
C GLY A 20 14.61 -6.24 -11.01
N THR A 21 14.35 -4.99 -11.41
CA THR A 21 15.27 -3.88 -11.21
C THR A 21 15.60 -3.69 -9.73
N ASP A 22 16.89 -3.55 -9.42
CA ASP A 22 17.34 -3.14 -8.10
C ASP A 22 17.05 -1.65 -7.90
N VAL A 23 16.16 -1.33 -6.97
CA VAL A 23 15.75 0.06 -6.68
C VAL A 23 16.68 0.79 -5.72
N LEU A 24 17.68 0.09 -5.16
CA LEU A 24 18.66 0.65 -4.24
C LEU A 24 20.01 0.94 -4.93
N ASP A 25 20.21 0.42 -6.14
CA ASP A 25 21.35 0.79 -6.97
C ASP A 25 21.22 2.26 -7.45
N PRO A 26 22.18 3.15 -7.13
CA PRO A 26 22.15 4.55 -7.55
C PRO A 26 22.12 4.77 -9.07
N VAL A 27 22.57 3.81 -9.88
CA VAL A 27 22.53 3.92 -11.35
C VAL A 27 21.29 3.27 -11.98
N SER A 28 20.38 2.76 -11.14
CA SER A 28 19.13 2.15 -11.59
C SER A 28 18.20 3.17 -12.27
N PRO A 29 17.47 2.78 -13.32
CA PRO A 29 16.48 3.65 -13.95
C PRO A 29 15.29 3.96 -13.03
N VAL A 30 15.05 3.15 -12.00
CA VAL A 30 14.02 3.35 -10.98
C VAL A 30 14.67 3.24 -9.62
N THR A 31 14.68 4.32 -8.85
CA THR A 31 15.28 4.35 -7.52
C THR A 31 14.25 4.59 -6.42
N PHE A 32 14.50 4.02 -5.24
CA PHE A 32 13.74 4.27 -4.03
C PHE A 32 14.57 5.11 -3.06
N ARG A 33 14.04 6.29 -2.69
CA ARG A 33 14.65 7.17 -1.69
C ARG A 33 13.65 7.41 -0.56
N PRO A 34 13.88 6.87 0.64
CA PRO A 34 13.01 7.14 1.77
C PRO A 34 13.19 8.59 2.23
N ASP A 35 12.07 9.31 2.34
CA ASP A 35 12.01 10.57 3.09
C ASP A 35 11.83 10.27 4.58
N PRO A 36 12.12 11.23 5.49
CA PRO A 36 11.76 11.09 6.89
C PRO A 36 10.27 10.74 7.04
N PRO A 37 9.89 9.88 8.01
CA PRO A 37 8.49 9.49 8.17
C PRO A 37 7.65 10.76 8.35
N PRO A 38 6.58 10.92 7.55
CA PRO A 38 5.76 12.10 7.62
C PRO A 38 5.06 12.12 8.99
N ALA A 39 4.95 13.31 9.60
CA ALA A 39 4.19 13.51 10.84
C ALA A 39 2.72 13.00 10.83
N PRO A 40 1.98 12.89 9.70
CA PRO A 40 0.64 12.33 9.69
C PRO A 40 0.55 10.89 10.20
N GLU A 41 -0.61 10.61 10.80
CA GLU A 41 -1.00 9.31 11.30
C GLU A 41 -1.12 8.27 10.16
N VAL A 42 -0.39 7.16 10.31
CA VAL A 42 -0.49 5.99 9.43
C VAL A 42 -1.69 5.15 9.85
N ARG A 43 -2.60 4.89 8.90
CA ARG A 43 -3.77 4.02 9.08
C ARG A 43 -3.53 2.66 8.40
N THR A 44 -4.20 1.63 8.89
CA THR A 44 -4.14 0.26 8.33
C THR A 44 -5.54 -0.28 8.01
N GLY A 45 -5.62 -1.29 7.14
CA GLY A 45 -6.92 -1.86 6.76
C GLY A 45 -6.86 -2.85 5.60
N PRO A 46 -8.04 -3.28 5.09
CA PRO A 46 -8.15 -4.34 4.09
C PRO A 46 -7.45 -3.98 2.79
N ARG A 47 -6.98 -5.01 2.09
CA ARG A 47 -6.24 -4.87 0.84
C ARG A 47 -7.18 -4.58 -0.33
N VAL A 48 -6.71 -3.77 -1.28
CA VAL A 48 -7.47 -3.36 -2.47
C VAL A 48 -7.29 -4.38 -3.60
N GLY A 49 -8.38 -4.76 -4.26
CA GLY A 49 -8.35 -5.50 -5.52
C GLY A 49 -7.89 -6.97 -5.45
N VAL A 50 -7.53 -7.49 -4.28
CA VAL A 50 -7.08 -8.89 -4.11
C VAL A 50 -8.25 -9.81 -3.77
N SER A 51 -8.20 -11.06 -4.23
CA SER A 51 -9.22 -12.09 -3.95
C SER A 51 -8.90 -12.98 -2.75
N VAL A 52 -7.63 -13.14 -2.41
CA VAL A 52 -7.17 -13.96 -1.29
C VAL A 52 -6.79 -13.03 -0.15
N GLU A 53 -7.09 -13.41 1.09
CA GLU A 53 -6.68 -12.68 2.30
C GLU A 53 -7.00 -11.17 2.20
N ALA A 54 -8.17 -10.85 1.65
CA ALA A 54 -8.57 -9.48 1.32
C ALA A 54 -8.81 -8.63 2.57
N ASP A 55 -9.22 -9.26 3.65
CA ASP A 55 -9.61 -8.59 4.88
C ASP A 55 -8.45 -8.42 5.87
N ARG A 56 -7.25 -8.96 5.55
CA ARG A 56 -6.05 -8.72 6.37
C ARG A 56 -5.64 -7.24 6.32
N PRO A 57 -5.26 -6.64 7.47
CA PRO A 57 -4.92 -5.22 7.57
C PRO A 57 -3.51 -4.90 7.03
N TRP A 58 -3.20 -5.38 5.83
CA TRP A 58 -1.88 -5.24 5.20
C TRP A 58 -1.80 -4.09 4.20
N ARG A 59 -2.80 -3.22 4.18
CA ARG A 59 -2.75 -1.96 3.45
C ARG A 59 -2.46 -0.85 4.45
N PHE A 60 -1.44 -0.04 4.17
CA PHE A 60 -1.02 1.10 4.97
C PHE A 60 -1.16 2.39 4.16
N TRP A 61 -1.61 3.49 4.78
CA TRP A 61 -1.73 4.78 4.11
C TRP A 61 -1.71 5.96 5.10
N LEU A 62 -1.41 7.15 4.59
CA LEU A 62 -1.47 8.40 5.37
C LEU A 62 -2.91 8.90 5.47
N ALA A 63 -3.38 9.19 6.69
CA ALA A 63 -4.70 9.78 6.90
C ALA A 63 -4.85 11.12 6.17
N GLY A 64 -5.98 11.33 5.49
CA GLY A 64 -6.30 12.59 4.79
C GLY A 64 -5.55 12.87 3.49
N ALA A 65 -4.56 12.06 3.11
CA ALA A 65 -3.78 12.29 1.88
C ALA A 65 -4.62 12.05 0.60
N ARG A 66 -4.66 13.06 -0.28
CA ARG A 66 -5.47 13.05 -1.52
C ARG A 66 -4.97 12.03 -2.55
N GLU A 67 -3.70 11.65 -2.45
CA GLU A 67 -3.00 10.71 -3.31
C GLU A 67 -3.44 9.26 -3.05
N VAL A 68 -4.03 8.99 -1.88
CA VAL A 68 -4.50 7.67 -1.51
C VAL A 68 -5.59 7.21 -2.48
N SER A 69 -5.39 6.01 -3.03
CA SER A 69 -6.36 5.37 -3.90
C SER A 69 -7.62 4.99 -3.13
N ALA A 70 -8.77 5.05 -3.79
CA ALA A 70 -10.02 4.60 -3.21
C ALA A 70 -9.96 3.10 -2.89
N TYR A 71 -10.52 2.69 -1.75
CA TYR A 71 -10.68 1.28 -1.45
C TYR A 71 -11.66 0.63 -2.42
N ARG A 72 -11.26 -0.49 -3.04
CA ARG A 72 -12.13 -1.33 -3.86
C ARG A 72 -11.89 -2.79 -3.51
N ARG A 73 -12.91 -3.45 -2.98
CA ARG A 73 -12.87 -4.89 -2.72
C ARG A 73 -12.93 -5.64 -4.05
N SER A 74 -12.18 -6.75 -4.15
CA SER A 74 -12.33 -7.64 -5.30
C SER A 74 -13.71 -8.31 -5.25
N PRO A 75 -14.47 -8.37 -6.36
CA PRO A 75 -15.70 -9.16 -6.41
C PRO A 75 -15.44 -10.67 -6.26
N ARG A 76 -14.20 -11.11 -6.50
CA ARG A 76 -13.74 -12.49 -6.33
C ARG A 76 -13.29 -12.82 -4.90
N ALA A 77 -13.25 -11.85 -3.99
CA ALA A 77 -12.91 -12.11 -2.61
C ALA A 77 -14.10 -12.76 -1.87
N PRO A 78 -13.88 -13.81 -1.06
CA PRO A 78 -14.94 -14.44 -0.26
C PRO A 78 -15.71 -13.40 0.56
N ARG A 79 -17.02 -13.59 0.75
CA ARG A 79 -17.79 -12.70 1.63
C ARG A 79 -17.24 -12.79 3.05
N VAL A 80 -17.09 -11.64 3.69
CA VAL A 80 -16.72 -11.56 5.11
C VAL A 80 -17.88 -12.14 5.90
N THR A 81 -17.71 -13.33 6.46
CA THR A 81 -18.71 -13.96 7.34
C THR A 81 -18.67 -13.36 8.75
N HIS A 82 -17.54 -12.74 9.14
CA HIS A 82 -17.39 -12.01 10.41
C HIS A 82 -16.45 -10.78 10.24
N PRO A 83 -16.96 -9.54 10.35
CA PRO A 83 -16.10 -8.36 10.24
C PRO A 83 -15.20 -8.26 11.48
N ARG A 84 -13.87 -8.36 11.29
CA ARG A 84 -12.92 -7.89 12.30
C ARG A 84 -12.91 -6.35 12.28
N PRO A 85 -12.87 -5.69 13.46
CA PRO A 85 -12.77 -4.24 13.50
C PRO A 85 -11.49 -3.78 12.79
N VAL A 86 -11.60 -2.68 12.05
CA VAL A 86 -10.42 -1.94 11.58
C VAL A 86 -9.71 -1.44 12.83
N VAL A 87 -8.53 -2.00 13.10
CA VAL A 87 -7.67 -1.54 14.19
C VAL A 87 -6.86 -0.35 13.68
N ASP A 88 -6.97 0.77 14.39
CA ASP A 88 -5.99 1.84 14.26
C ASP A 88 -4.61 1.28 14.65
N ALA A 89 -3.57 1.68 13.92
CA ALA A 89 -2.22 1.34 14.33
C ALA A 89 -1.99 1.92 15.74
N PRO A 90 -1.36 1.18 16.67
CA PRO A 90 -0.99 1.75 17.96
C PRO A 90 -0.07 2.96 17.71
N ALA A 91 -0.29 4.05 18.46
CA ALA A 91 0.50 5.28 18.38
C ALA A 91 1.94 5.09 18.90
N ASP A 92 2.17 3.99 19.58
CA ASP A 92 3.36 3.57 20.28
C ASP A 92 4.05 2.48 19.47
N GLY A 93 5.31 2.72 19.09
CA GLY A 93 6.15 1.92 18.20
C GLY A 93 6.40 0.48 18.65
N GLY A 94 5.34 -0.32 18.69
CA GLY A 94 5.33 -1.72 19.05
C GLY A 94 6.21 -2.50 18.08
N GLN A 95 7.26 -3.10 18.63
CA GLN A 95 8.24 -3.91 17.93
C GLN A 95 7.54 -4.98 17.08
N TRP A 96 7.68 -4.85 15.75
CA TRP A 96 7.32 -5.89 14.79
C TRP A 96 8.15 -7.15 15.08
N ARG A 97 7.49 -8.28 15.30
CA ARG A 97 8.11 -9.61 15.48
C ARG A 97 7.74 -10.49 14.29
N PRO A 98 8.71 -11.24 13.72
CA PRO A 98 8.54 -12.01 12.48
C PRO A 98 7.52 -13.15 12.64
#